data_AF-R8I4J6-F1
#
_entry.id   AF-R8I4J6-F1
#
_cell.length_a   1.000
_cell.length_b   1.000
_cell.length_c   1.000
_cell.angle_alpha   90.00
_cell.angle_beta   90.00
_cell.angle_gamma   90.00
#
_symmetry.space_group_name_H-M   'P 1'
#
loop_
_entity.id
_entity.type
_entity.pdbx_description
1 polymer ?
#
loop_
_entity_poly.entity_id
_entity_poly.type
_entity_poly.pdbx_seq_one_letter_code
_entity_poly.pdbx_strand_id
1 'polypeptide(L)'
;MKRWIILFAALLLTGCTGNTNHLTYTINDEYELIHTSGDAFELFPSQDAVYATQYIPAKITEIAWDDKYIITKQIEEKSDPNNPDAAITNKKSEHYWIIDVKHNKRFGPYNEKQFNEQKDAFKITVPFQSVDSYVKELKKQSA
;
A
#
# COMPACT_ATOMS: atom_id res chain seq x y z
N MET A 1 -23.61 23.62 52.69
CA MET A 1 -23.43 23.93 51.26
C MET A 1 -21.99 23.67 50.86
N LYS A 2 -21.69 22.50 50.27
CA LYS A 2 -20.41 22.23 49.59
C LYS A 2 -20.45 20.84 48.92
N ARG A 3 -20.14 20.86 47.62
CA ARG A 3 -19.52 19.77 46.83
C ARG A 3 -20.42 18.59 46.43
N TRP A 4 -21.37 18.87 45.54
CA TRP A 4 -21.89 17.89 44.58
C TRP A 4 -21.31 18.20 43.20
N ILE A 5 -20.00 18.01 43.02
CA ILE A 5 -19.33 18.14 41.71
C ILE A 5 -18.31 17.02 41.58
N ILE A 6 -18.75 15.77 41.51
CA ILE A 6 -17.95 14.68 40.95
C ILE A 6 -18.92 13.68 40.33
N LEU A 7 -19.51 14.01 39.17
CA LEU A 7 -20.24 13.02 38.36
C LEU A 7 -20.42 13.45 36.89
N PHE A 8 -19.47 14.20 36.34
CA PHE A 8 -19.51 14.67 34.94
C PHE A 8 -18.17 14.56 34.20
N ALA A 9 -17.28 13.67 34.64
CA ALA A 9 -15.97 13.45 33.98
C ALA A 9 -15.88 12.13 33.19
N ALA A 10 -16.94 11.31 33.16
CA ALA A 10 -16.92 10.00 32.48
C ALA A 10 -17.46 10.02 31.04
N LEU A 11 -17.94 11.16 30.54
CA LEU A 11 -18.59 11.28 29.22
C LEU A 11 -17.68 11.81 28.10
N LEU A 12 -16.40 12.09 28.38
CA LEU A 12 -15.45 12.64 27.39
C LEU A 12 -14.55 11.59 26.72
N LEU A 13 -14.82 10.30 26.94
CA LEU A 13 -14.10 9.19 26.28
C LEU A 13 -14.91 8.60 25.12
N THR A 14 -15.76 9.37 24.45
CA THR A 14 -16.14 9.02 23.08
C THR A 14 -14.90 9.21 22.21
N GLY A 15 -14.07 8.17 22.14
CA GLY A 15 -12.98 8.11 21.20
C GLY A 15 -13.54 8.42 19.81
N CYS A 16 -12.85 9.27 19.06
CA CYS A 16 -13.11 9.40 17.65
C CYS A 16 -12.88 8.01 17.03
N THR A 17 -13.95 7.25 16.80
CA THR A 17 -13.91 6.19 15.80
C THR A 17 -13.79 6.91 14.46
N GLY A 18 -12.57 7.33 14.15
CA GLY A 18 -12.20 7.75 12.82
C GLY A 18 -12.42 6.55 11.95
N ASN A 19 -13.60 6.48 11.33
CA ASN A 19 -13.91 5.48 10.32
C ASN A 19 -13.08 5.85 9.09
N THR A 20 -11.79 5.57 9.15
CA THR A 20 -10.90 5.58 7.99
C THR A 20 -11.23 4.33 7.20
N ASN A 21 -12.41 4.32 6.58
CA ASN A 21 -12.77 3.34 5.57
C ASN A 21 -11.87 3.60 4.35
N HIS A 22 -10.60 3.22 4.48
CA HIS A 22 -9.74 3.07 3.33
C HIS A 22 -10.36 1.98 2.45
N LEU A 23 -10.46 2.26 1.15
CA LEU A 23 -10.88 1.23 0.21
C LEU A 23 -9.74 0.22 0.12
N THR A 24 -9.99 -0.99 0.60
CA THR A 24 -9.04 -2.11 0.54
C THR A 24 -9.41 -3.05 -0.61
N TYR A 25 -8.39 -3.60 -1.26
CA TYR A 25 -8.51 -4.55 -2.36
C TYR A 25 -7.65 -5.77 -2.07
N THR A 26 -8.26 -6.96 -2.00
CA THR A 26 -7.56 -8.21 -1.66
C THR A 26 -6.64 -8.66 -2.80
N ILE A 27 -5.34 -8.75 -2.53
CA ILE A 27 -4.34 -9.31 -3.45
C ILE A 27 -4.29 -10.83 -3.29
N ASN A 28 -4.11 -11.29 -2.06
CA ASN A 28 -4.21 -12.70 -1.66
C ASN A 28 -4.63 -12.77 -0.18
N ASP A 29 -4.59 -13.97 0.41
CA ASP A 29 -4.98 -14.19 1.81
C ASP A 29 -4.06 -13.48 2.83
N GLU A 30 -2.88 -13.02 2.40
CA GLU A 30 -1.84 -12.44 3.25
C GLU A 30 -1.62 -10.93 3.01
N TYR A 31 -2.08 -10.37 1.89
CA TYR A 31 -1.83 -8.98 1.50
C TYR A 31 -3.07 -8.30 0.91
N GLU A 32 -3.19 -7.03 1.25
CA GLU A 32 -4.19 -6.11 0.72
C GLU A 32 -3.54 -4.86 0.13
N LEU A 33 -4.17 -4.34 -0.92
CA LEU A 33 -3.83 -3.06 -1.49
C LEU A 33 -4.78 -2.01 -0.91
N ILE A 34 -4.21 -1.03 -0.22
CA ILE A 34 -4.96 0.01 0.48
C ILE A 34 -4.90 1.30 -0.31
N HIS A 35 -6.06 1.89 -0.59
CA HIS A 35 -6.18 3.24 -1.13
C HIS A 35 -6.04 4.26 -0.01
N THR A 36 -4.93 5.00 0.03
CA THR A 36 -4.64 5.91 1.15
C THR A 36 -5.05 7.36 0.89
N SER A 37 -4.75 7.91 -0.28
CA SER A 37 -5.21 9.26 -0.69
C SER A 37 -5.00 9.53 -2.19
N GLY A 38 -5.85 10.33 -2.83
CA GLY A 38 -5.70 10.67 -4.26
C GLY A 38 -5.64 9.43 -5.14
N ASP A 39 -4.53 9.21 -5.85
CA ASP A 39 -4.22 7.99 -6.62
C ASP A 39 -3.13 7.13 -5.94
N ALA A 40 -2.93 7.31 -4.64
CA ALA A 40 -1.94 6.58 -3.86
C ALA A 40 -2.48 5.22 -3.40
N PHE A 41 -1.76 4.18 -3.76
CA PHE A 41 -1.97 2.83 -3.25
C PHE A 41 -0.72 2.33 -2.53
N GLU A 42 -0.96 1.64 -1.42
CA GLU A 42 0.04 1.02 -0.55
C GLU A 42 -0.23 -0.48 -0.47
N LEU A 43 0.83 -1.29 -0.46
CA LEU A 43 0.69 -2.73 -0.27
C LEU A 43 0.97 -3.05 1.20
N PHE A 44 -0.03 -3.61 1.86
CA PHE A 44 -0.03 -3.87 3.29
C PHE A 44 -0.30 -5.36 3.55
N PRO A 45 0.41 -5.99 4.50
CA PRO A 45 0.06 -7.32 4.94
C PRO A 45 -1.25 -7.34 5.73
N SER A 46 -2.16 -8.24 5.39
CA SER A 46 -3.49 -8.38 6.02
C SER A 46 -3.44 -8.92 7.45
N GLN A 47 -2.32 -9.54 7.87
CA GLN A 47 -2.15 -10.14 9.19
C GLN A 47 -0.95 -9.55 9.94
N ASP A 48 -1.17 -9.26 11.24
CA ASP A 48 -0.24 -9.05 12.35
C ASP A 48 1.02 -8.15 12.19
N ALA A 49 1.47 -7.56 13.29
CA ALA A 49 2.64 -6.66 13.34
C ALA A 49 3.96 -7.30 12.82
N VAL A 50 4.03 -8.63 12.76
CA VAL A 50 5.19 -9.40 12.26
C VAL A 50 5.49 -9.11 10.78
N TYR A 51 4.47 -8.74 10.00
CA TYR A 51 4.62 -8.47 8.57
C TYR A 51 4.79 -6.98 8.26
N ALA A 52 4.67 -6.08 9.25
CA ALA A 52 4.74 -4.63 9.05
C ALA A 52 6.04 -4.17 8.36
N THR A 53 7.13 -4.96 8.47
CA THR A 53 8.40 -4.68 7.78
C THR A 53 8.34 -4.85 6.26
N GLN A 54 7.31 -5.52 5.71
CA GLN A 54 7.10 -5.71 4.27
C GLN A 54 6.22 -4.66 3.62
N TYR A 55 5.75 -3.69 4.39
CA TYR A 55 5.05 -2.52 3.88
C TYR A 55 5.76 -1.94 2.65
N ILE A 56 5.04 -1.75 1.55
CA ILE A 56 5.54 -1.01 0.39
C ILE A 56 4.86 0.37 0.38
N PRO A 57 5.64 1.47 0.39
CA PRO A 57 5.06 2.80 0.47
C PRO A 57 4.19 3.19 -0.72
N ALA A 58 3.49 4.30 -0.55
CA ALA A 58 2.49 4.83 -1.47
C ALA A 58 2.99 5.03 -2.91
N LYS A 59 2.00 5.15 -3.81
CA LYS A 59 2.13 5.37 -5.27
C LYS A 59 2.61 4.13 -6.03
N ILE A 60 2.10 2.96 -5.64
CA ILE A 60 2.15 1.76 -6.46
C ILE A 60 1.30 1.99 -7.71
N THR A 61 1.91 1.90 -8.89
CA THR A 61 1.26 2.13 -10.19
C THR A 61 0.96 0.82 -10.93
N GLU A 62 1.79 -0.19 -10.72
CA GLU A 62 1.60 -1.52 -11.31
C GLU A 62 1.84 -2.59 -10.25
N ILE A 63 1.09 -3.68 -10.37
CA ILE A 63 1.12 -4.81 -9.46
C ILE A 63 0.92 -6.11 -10.24
N ALA A 64 1.50 -7.20 -9.76
CA ALA A 64 1.19 -8.55 -10.18
C ALA A 64 1.59 -9.55 -9.10
N TRP A 65 1.00 -10.74 -9.12
CA TRP A 65 1.29 -11.75 -8.12
C TRP A 65 0.99 -13.16 -8.63
N ASP A 66 1.65 -14.13 -8.01
CA ASP A 66 1.31 -15.55 -8.03
C ASP A 66 1.27 -16.09 -6.59
N ASP A 67 1.20 -17.42 -6.43
CA ASP A 67 1.15 -18.08 -5.12
C ASP A 67 2.41 -17.86 -4.25
N LYS A 68 3.51 -17.40 -4.84
CA LYS A 68 4.82 -17.28 -4.17
C LYS A 68 5.25 -15.84 -3.98
N TYR A 69 4.98 -15.00 -4.98
CA TYR A 69 5.52 -13.65 -5.03
C TYR A 69 4.46 -12.61 -5.36
N ILE A 70 4.61 -11.44 -4.75
CA ILE A 70 3.97 -10.20 -5.18
C ILE A 70 5.07 -9.29 -5.74
N ILE A 71 4.83 -8.71 -6.91
CA ILE A 71 5.71 -7.71 -7.51
C ILE A 71 4.96 -6.39 -7.66
N THR A 72 5.65 -5.28 -7.39
CA THR A 72 5.06 -3.94 -7.52
C THR A 72 6.02 -2.99 -8.21
N LYS A 73 5.48 -2.09 -9.02
CA LYS A 73 6.16 -0.88 -9.50
C LYS A 73 5.60 0.33 -8.76
N GLN A 74 6.49 1.15 -8.23
CA GLN A 74 6.20 2.37 -7.50
C GLN A 74 6.85 3.54 -8.23
N ILE A 75 6.18 4.70 -8.24
CA ILE A 75 6.77 5.95 -8.72
C ILE A 75 6.80 6.96 -7.58
N GLU A 76 7.98 7.50 -7.27
CA GLU A 76 8.08 8.53 -6.24
C GLU A 76 7.43 9.84 -6.68
N GLU A 77 7.02 10.64 -5.71
CA GLU A 77 6.67 12.03 -5.94
C GLU A 77 7.84 12.94 -5.58
N LYS A 78 7.87 14.11 -6.21
CA LYS A 78 8.76 15.21 -5.85
C LYS A 78 7.92 16.46 -5.61
N SER A 79 8.42 17.39 -4.81
CA SER A 79 7.75 18.69 -4.62
C SER A 79 7.55 19.40 -5.97
N ASP A 80 6.38 20.02 -6.16
CA ASP A 80 6.13 20.89 -7.29
C ASP A 80 7.00 22.16 -7.15
N PRO A 81 7.88 22.47 -8.13
CA PRO A 81 8.69 23.69 -8.09
C PRO A 81 7.86 24.98 -7.99
N ASN A 82 6.60 24.95 -8.43
CA ASN A 82 5.69 26.09 -8.42
C ASN A 82 4.74 26.10 -7.21
N ASN A 83 4.66 24.99 -6.47
CA ASN A 83 3.84 24.86 -5.28
C ASN A 83 4.50 23.88 -4.28
N PRO A 84 5.30 24.36 -3.31
CA PRO A 84 6.02 23.48 -2.40
C PRO A 84 5.11 22.59 -1.53
N ASP A 85 3.84 22.96 -1.38
CA ASP A 85 2.82 22.18 -0.66
C ASP A 85 2.16 21.10 -1.53
N ALA A 86 2.47 21.06 -2.83
CA ALA A 86 2.01 20.03 -3.76
C ALA A 86 3.13 19.06 -4.14
N ALA A 87 2.74 17.82 -4.40
CA ALA A 87 3.61 16.77 -4.90
C ALA A 87 3.24 16.44 -6.36
N ILE A 88 4.25 16.28 -7.21
CA ILE A 88 4.10 15.86 -8.60
C ILE A 88 4.86 14.56 -8.85
N THR A 89 4.34 13.71 -9.74
CA THR A 89 4.97 12.45 -10.10
C THR A 89 6.40 12.65 -10.60
N ASN A 90 7.36 11.99 -9.97
CA ASN A 90 8.74 11.93 -10.42
C ASN A 90 8.94 10.72 -11.32
N LYS A 91 8.60 10.85 -12.62
CA LYS A 91 8.75 9.77 -13.61
C LYS A 91 10.19 9.23 -13.77
N LYS A 92 11.20 9.88 -13.19
CA LYS A 92 12.59 9.41 -13.19
C LYS A 92 12.95 8.56 -11.97
N SER A 93 12.07 8.48 -10.97
CA SER A 93 12.22 7.69 -9.75
C SER A 93 11.22 6.54 -9.77
N GLU A 94 11.51 5.54 -10.60
CA GLU A 94 10.76 4.29 -10.58
C GLU A 94 11.47 3.29 -9.67
N HIS A 95 10.72 2.69 -8.76
CA HIS A 95 11.19 1.67 -7.85
C HIS A 95 10.38 0.41 -7.99
N TYR A 96 11.06 -0.72 -7.88
CA TYR A 96 10.47 -2.02 -8.01
C TYR A 96 10.72 -2.83 -6.74
N TRP A 97 9.73 -3.63 -6.38
CA TRP A 97 9.76 -4.44 -5.18
C TRP A 97 9.29 -5.86 -5.49
N ILE A 98 9.84 -6.81 -4.74
CA ILE A 98 9.39 -8.21 -4.75
C ILE A 98 9.13 -8.59 -3.30
N ILE A 99 7.98 -9.19 -3.03
CA ILE A 99 7.67 -9.82 -1.74
C ILE A 99 7.61 -11.32 -1.96
N ASP A 100 8.45 -12.07 -1.24
CA ASP A 100 8.29 -13.50 -1.02
C ASP A 100 7.25 -13.68 0.09
N VAL A 101 6.06 -14.13 -0.32
CA VAL A 101 4.88 -14.27 0.55
C VAL A 101 5.18 -15.31 1.62
N LYS A 102 5.64 -16.49 1.20
CA LYS A 102 5.89 -17.65 2.07
C LYS A 102 6.91 -17.37 3.16
N HIS A 103 8.00 -16.68 2.84
CA HIS A 103 9.08 -16.42 3.79
C HIS A 103 8.95 -15.05 4.47
N ASN A 104 7.87 -14.32 4.22
CA ASN A 104 7.67 -12.96 4.72
C ASN A 104 8.93 -12.13 4.50
N LYS A 105 9.31 -11.90 3.24
CA LYS A 105 10.54 -11.17 2.89
C LYS A 105 10.35 -10.24 1.71
N ARG A 106 10.59 -8.95 1.93
CA ARG A 106 10.64 -7.91 0.89
C ARG A 106 12.06 -7.72 0.38
N PHE A 107 12.12 -7.51 -0.93
CA PHE A 107 13.32 -7.19 -1.69
C PHE A 107 13.08 -5.90 -2.45
N GLY A 108 14.07 -5.00 -2.43
CA GLY A 108 13.99 -3.67 -3.02
C GLY A 108 14.28 -2.55 -2.00
N PRO A 109 14.16 -1.27 -2.42
CA PRO A 109 13.73 -0.85 -3.75
C PRO A 109 14.81 -1.16 -4.80
N TYR A 110 14.39 -1.65 -5.96
CA TYR A 110 15.24 -1.89 -7.12
C TYR A 110 15.01 -0.85 -8.20
N ASN A 111 16.04 -0.59 -9.03
CA ASN A 111 15.81 -0.03 -10.36
C ASN A 111 15.37 -1.14 -11.33
N GLU A 112 14.93 -0.77 -12.54
CA GLU A 112 14.41 -1.71 -13.54
C GLU A 112 15.40 -2.84 -13.89
N LYS A 113 16.68 -2.53 -14.05
CA LYS A 113 17.71 -3.53 -14.37
C LYS A 113 17.86 -4.54 -13.24
N GLN A 114 18.01 -4.07 -12.00
CA GLN A 114 18.11 -4.92 -10.81
C GLN A 114 16.85 -5.76 -10.63
N PHE A 115 15.68 -5.17 -10.86
CA PHE A 115 14.41 -5.87 -10.77
C PHE A 115 14.32 -7.02 -11.77
N ASN A 116 14.66 -6.78 -13.04
CA ASN A 116 14.63 -7.82 -14.07
C ASN A 116 15.62 -8.95 -13.75
N GLU A 117 16.83 -8.62 -13.29
CA GLU A 117 17.82 -9.62 -12.84
C GLU A 117 17.29 -10.48 -11.67
N GLN A 118 16.63 -9.86 -10.69
CA GLN A 118 16.03 -10.59 -9.56
C GLN A 118 14.78 -11.38 -9.97
N LYS A 119 13.96 -10.84 -10.89
CA LYS A 119 12.78 -11.50 -11.45
C LYS A 119 13.19 -12.79 -12.15
N ASP A 120 14.26 -12.75 -12.94
CA ASP A 120 14.85 -13.92 -13.60
C ASP A 120 15.43 -14.91 -12.59
N ALA A 121 16.19 -14.42 -11.59
CA ALA A 121 16.78 -15.26 -10.55
C ALA A 121 15.72 -16.01 -9.72
N PHE A 122 14.60 -15.35 -9.41
CA PHE A 122 13.47 -15.94 -8.69
C PHE A 122 12.50 -16.69 -9.59
N LYS A 123 12.70 -16.64 -10.92
CA LYS A 123 11.85 -17.27 -11.94
C LYS A 123 10.40 -16.78 -11.88
N ILE A 124 10.20 -15.50 -11.62
CA ILE A 124 8.88 -14.86 -11.55
C ILE A 124 8.44 -14.54 -12.99
N THR A 125 7.32 -15.12 -13.43
CA THR A 125 6.84 -14.97 -14.81
C THR A 125 5.59 -14.11 -14.95
N VAL A 126 4.98 -13.70 -13.83
CA VAL A 126 3.75 -12.90 -13.86
C VAL A 126 3.98 -11.54 -14.53
N PRO A 127 3.10 -11.13 -15.46
CA PRO A 127 3.17 -9.82 -16.11
C PRO A 127 2.53 -8.75 -15.21
N PHE A 128 3.11 -7.55 -15.21
CA PHE A 128 2.49 -6.41 -14.52
C PHE A 128 1.12 -6.06 -15.11
N GLN A 129 0.21 -5.64 -14.24
CA GLN A 129 -1.02 -4.93 -14.61
C GLN A 129 -1.07 -3.58 -13.87
N SER A 130 -1.74 -2.60 -14.47
CA SER A 130 -1.94 -1.31 -13.78
C SER A 130 -2.90 -1.48 -12.60
N VAL A 131 -2.61 -0.80 -11.49
CA VAL A 131 -3.49 -0.79 -10.32
C VAL A 131 -4.88 -0.26 -10.69
N ASP A 132 -4.96 0.77 -11.53
CA ASP A 132 -6.22 1.34 -12.01
C ASP A 132 -7.11 0.31 -12.73
N SER A 133 -6.51 -0.52 -13.61
CA SER A 133 -7.23 -1.59 -14.30
C SER A 133 -7.77 -2.60 -13.30
N TYR A 134 -6.92 -3.08 -12.40
CA TYR A 134 -7.28 -4.05 -11.37
C TYR A 134 -8.44 -3.56 -10.48
N VAL A 135 -8.34 -2.33 -9.97
CA VAL A 135 -9.39 -1.72 -9.14
C VAL A 135 -10.71 -1.55 -9.91
N LYS A 136 -10.64 -1.15 -11.19
CA LYS A 136 -11.84 -1.02 -12.03
C LYS A 136 -12.52 -2.37 -12.27
N GLU A 137 -11.75 -3.44 -12.45
CA GLU A 137 -12.30 -4.78 -12.65
C GLU A 137 -13.03 -5.30 -11.41
N LEU A 138 -12.45 -5.14 -10.21
CA LEU A 138 -13.10 -5.53 -8.96
C LEU A 138 -14.41 -4.76 -8.71
N LYS A 139 -14.43 -3.46 -9.02
CA LYS A 139 -15.64 -2.64 -8.90
C LYS A 139 -16.76 -3.11 -9.83
N LYS A 140 -16.44 -3.62 -11.03
CA LYS A 140 -17.44 -4.18 -11.96
C LYS A 140 -18.01 -5.51 -11.49
N GLN A 141 -17.22 -6.33 -10.80
CA GLN A 141 -17.66 -7.64 -10.29
C GLN A 141 -18.55 -7.51 -9.03
N SER A 142 -18.48 -6.37 -8.34
CA SER A 142 -19.23 -6.10 -7.11
C SER A 142 -20.54 -5.34 -7.35
N ALA A 143 -20.90 -5.05 -8.60
CA ALA A 143 -22.08 -4.30 -9.02
C ALA A 143 -23.12 -5.22 -9.67
#